data_AF-A0A3L6TEB9-F1
#
_entry.id   AF-A0A3L6TEB9-F1
#
_cell.length_a   1.000
_cell.length_b   1.000
_cell.length_c   1.000
_cell.angle_alpha   90.00
_cell.angle_beta   90.00
_cell.angle_gamma   90.00
#
_symmetry.space_group_name_H-M   'P 1'
#
loop_
_entity.id
_entity.type
_entity.pdbx_description
1 polymer ?
#
loop_
_entity_poly.entity_id
_entity_poly.type
_entity_poly.pdbx_seq_one_letter_code
_entity_poly.pdbx_strand_id
1 'polypeptide(L)'
;MRAPTFKSMLEYMYHGSLPAAAHDMDNDAARKMEFQHLYIATDRYGLDTLREMCEEVLYMCATISVSMVLSNLVFAEERTRDKCHKLKSRCLEFLAVGQNFKEVGVTNEYVEIMKDNPSLLAQVQNCFKRPRLS
;
A
#
# COMPACT_ATOMS: atom_id res chain seq x y z
N MET A 1 0.64 -18.17 3.60
CA MET A 1 0.96 -17.32 4.76
C MET A 1 2.32 -17.73 5.30
N ARG A 2 3.22 -16.77 5.57
CA ARG A 2 4.59 -17.04 6.05
C ARG A 2 4.61 -17.25 7.57
N ALA A 3 5.62 -17.96 8.07
CA ALA A 3 5.82 -18.16 9.51
C ALA A 3 5.89 -16.84 10.33
N PRO A 4 6.67 -15.81 9.93
CA PRO A 4 6.69 -14.53 10.65
C PRO A 4 5.31 -13.85 10.69
N THR A 5 4.60 -13.84 9.56
CA THR A 5 3.27 -13.24 9.47
C THR A 5 2.24 -13.94 10.37
N PHE A 6 2.29 -15.26 10.42
CA PHE A 6 1.42 -16.03 11.31
C PHE A 6 1.74 -15.76 12.78
N LYS A 7 3.04 -15.68 13.13
CA LYS A 7 3.48 -15.32 14.48
C LYS A 7 2.98 -13.93 14.87
N SER A 8 3.16 -12.95 14.01
CA SER A 8 2.66 -11.57 14.19
C SER A 8 1.15 -11.53 14.42
N MET A 9 0.40 -12.32 13.66
CA MET A 9 -1.05 -12.42 13.82
C MET A 9 -1.45 -13.04 15.16
N LEU A 10 -0.77 -14.10 15.60
CA LEU A 10 -1.02 -14.70 16.91
C LEU A 10 -0.68 -13.73 18.04
N GLU A 11 0.46 -13.05 17.97
CA GLU A 11 0.85 -12.05 18.98
C GLU A 11 -0.20 -10.94 19.09
N TYR A 12 -0.75 -10.49 17.97
CA TYR A 12 -1.88 -9.56 17.96
C TYR A 12 -3.14 -10.15 18.61
N MET A 13 -3.54 -11.37 18.25
CA MET A 13 -4.74 -12.00 18.81
C MET A 13 -4.67 -12.16 20.34
N TYR A 14 -3.47 -12.41 20.88
CA TYR A 14 -3.27 -12.63 22.31
C TYR A 14 -3.10 -11.33 23.11
N HIS A 15 -2.45 -10.31 22.54
CA HIS A 15 -2.10 -9.09 23.28
C HIS A 15 -2.90 -7.85 22.85
N GLY A 16 -3.60 -7.91 21.71
CA GLY A 16 -4.34 -6.78 21.13
C GLY A 16 -3.46 -5.67 20.56
N SER A 17 -2.15 -5.88 20.43
CA SER A 17 -1.19 -4.86 19.99
C SER A 17 -0.39 -5.31 18.77
N LEU A 18 0.05 -4.35 17.94
CA LEU A 18 0.97 -4.63 16.84
C LEU A 18 2.28 -5.25 17.37
N PRO A 19 2.79 -6.32 16.76
CA PRO A 19 4.06 -6.93 17.13
C PRO A 19 5.24 -5.96 17.04
N ALA A 20 6.08 -5.92 18.08
CA ALA A 20 7.34 -5.16 18.07
C ALA A 20 8.28 -5.59 16.93
N ALA A 21 8.22 -6.87 16.52
CA ALA A 21 8.97 -7.39 15.36
C ALA A 21 8.61 -6.70 14.04
N ALA A 22 7.45 -6.06 13.95
CA ALA A 22 7.05 -5.25 12.80
C ALA A 22 7.57 -3.79 12.91
N HIS A 23 7.93 -3.32 14.10
CA HIS A 23 8.53 -2.00 14.33
C HIS A 23 10.07 -2.02 14.34
N ASP A 24 10.71 -3.10 14.80
CA ASP A 24 12.17 -3.21 15.00
C ASP A 24 12.95 -3.63 13.75
N MET A 25 12.32 -3.65 12.57
CA MET A 25 13.02 -3.96 11.32
C MET A 25 13.79 -2.72 10.84
N ASP A 26 15.11 -2.69 11.03
CA ASP A 26 15.99 -1.57 10.61
C ASP A 26 15.95 -1.29 9.09
N ASN A 27 15.41 -2.23 8.31
CA ASN A 27 15.19 -2.09 6.87
C ASN A 27 13.70 -1.82 6.56
N ASP A 28 13.40 -0.59 6.12
CA ASP A 28 12.07 -0.14 5.71
C ASP A 28 11.41 -1.02 4.63
N ALA A 29 12.18 -1.56 3.69
CA ALA A 29 11.64 -2.40 2.62
C ALA A 29 11.19 -3.76 3.16
N ALA A 30 11.97 -4.36 4.05
CA ALA A 30 11.63 -5.63 4.69
C ALA A 30 10.43 -5.45 5.65
N ARG A 31 10.40 -4.33 6.38
CA ARG A 31 9.27 -3.93 7.23
C ARG A 31 7.98 -3.82 6.44
N LYS A 32 8.01 -3.05 5.35
CA LYS A 32 6.89 -2.87 4.44
C LYS A 32 6.40 -4.20 3.86
N MET A 33 7.32 -5.07 3.44
CA MET A 33 6.96 -6.40 2.90
C MET A 33 6.22 -7.24 3.95
N GLU A 34 6.67 -7.22 5.20
CA GLU A 34 5.99 -7.96 6.28
C GLU A 34 4.60 -7.38 6.56
N PHE A 35 4.43 -6.06 6.59
CA PHE A 35 3.11 -5.44 6.73
C PHE A 35 2.18 -5.70 5.54
N GLN A 36 2.70 -5.78 4.33
CA GLN A 36 1.91 -6.19 3.16
C GLN A 36 1.41 -7.63 3.31
N HIS A 37 2.26 -8.55 3.79
CA HIS A 37 1.84 -9.92 4.07
C HIS A 37 0.83 -10.00 5.21
N LEU A 38 1.03 -9.22 6.28
CA LEU A 38 0.11 -9.17 7.42
C LEU A 38 -1.25 -8.62 7.00
N TYR A 39 -1.27 -7.54 6.22
CA TYR A 39 -2.50 -6.94 5.68
C TYR A 39 -3.30 -7.92 4.80
N ILE A 40 -2.63 -8.74 3.98
CA ILE A 40 -3.33 -9.81 3.22
C ILE A 40 -3.90 -10.88 4.17
N ALA A 41 -3.19 -11.20 5.25
CA ALA A 41 -3.64 -12.19 6.21
C ALA A 41 -4.86 -11.71 7.01
N THR A 42 -4.94 -10.43 7.38
CA THR A 42 -6.08 -9.91 8.15
C THR A 42 -7.41 -10.10 7.43
N ASP A 43 -7.43 -9.95 6.11
CA ASP A 43 -8.62 -10.19 5.27
C ASP A 43 -9.07 -11.66 5.33
N ARG A 44 -8.11 -12.59 5.29
CA ARG A 44 -8.38 -14.03 5.37
C ARG A 44 -8.96 -14.46 6.72
N TYR A 45 -8.58 -13.78 7.80
CA TYR A 45 -8.94 -14.16 9.17
C TYR A 45 -9.95 -13.19 9.83
N GLY A 46 -10.45 -12.18 9.11
CA GLY A 46 -11.45 -11.23 9.62
C GLY A 46 -10.93 -10.34 10.76
N LEU A 47 -9.68 -9.89 10.66
CA LEU A 47 -9.01 -9.09 11.70
C LEU A 47 -9.00 -7.60 11.33
N ASP A 48 -10.18 -6.98 11.34
CA ASP A 48 -10.38 -5.61 10.83
C ASP A 48 -9.55 -4.55 11.57
N THR A 49 -9.42 -4.67 12.88
CA THR A 49 -8.60 -3.77 13.71
C THR A 49 -7.11 -3.90 13.41
N LEU A 50 -6.61 -5.12 13.17
CA LEU A 50 -5.23 -5.32 12.73
C LEU A 50 -5.00 -4.78 11.32
N ARG A 51 -6.01 -4.90 10.45
CA ARG A 51 -5.97 -4.38 9.09
C ARG A 51 -5.77 -2.86 9.09
N GLU A 52 -6.58 -2.13 9.87
CA GLU A 52 -6.48 -0.67 9.99
C GLU A 52 -5.09 -0.22 10.46
N MET A 53 -4.53 -0.88 11.48
CA MET A 53 -3.19 -0.57 11.95
C MET A 53 -2.11 -0.90 10.90
N CYS A 54 -2.27 -2.00 10.15
CA CYS A 54 -1.37 -2.30 9.03
C CYS A 54 -1.43 -1.21 7.96
N GLU A 55 -2.62 -0.66 7.65
CA GLU A 55 -2.74 0.46 6.72
C GLU A 55 -2.00 1.71 7.20
N GLU A 56 -2.07 2.00 8.51
CA GLU A 56 -1.36 3.14 9.10
C GLU A 56 0.14 2.99 8.97
N VAL A 57 0.66 1.81 9.28
CA VAL A 57 2.09 1.56 9.14
C VAL A 57 2.52 1.55 7.68
N LEU A 58 1.74 0.94 6.78
CA LEU A 58 2.02 0.98 5.34
C LEU A 58 1.97 2.40 4.80
N TYR A 59 1.07 3.24 5.29
CA TYR A 59 1.01 4.66 4.94
C TYR A 59 2.26 5.39 5.45
N MET A 60 2.67 5.19 6.70
CA MET A 60 3.86 5.83 7.29
C MET A 60 5.19 5.37 6.65
N CYS A 61 5.35 4.06 6.45
CA CYS A 61 6.54 3.42 5.88
C CYS A 61 6.56 3.44 4.35
N ALA A 62 5.51 3.92 3.68
CA ALA A 62 5.55 4.14 2.24
C ALA A 62 6.48 5.32 1.93
N THR A 63 7.77 5.06 1.84
CA THR A 63 8.66 5.78 0.94
C THR A 63 8.10 5.57 -0.46
N ILE A 64 7.36 6.56 -0.96
CA ILE A 64 6.88 6.56 -2.33
C ILE A 64 7.97 7.20 -3.17
N SER A 65 8.68 6.35 -3.91
CA SER A 65 9.59 6.74 -4.97
C SER A 65 8.94 6.43 -6.32
N VAL A 66 9.50 7.02 -7.39
CA VAL A 66 9.13 6.71 -8.77
C VAL A 66 9.19 5.20 -9.06
N SER A 67 10.18 4.49 -8.49
CA SER A 67 10.36 3.05 -8.67
C SER A 67 9.39 2.17 -7.86
N MET A 68 8.70 2.72 -6.85
CA MET A 68 7.85 1.94 -5.94
C MET A 68 6.37 2.32 -6.02
N VAL A 69 6.02 3.46 -6.60
CA VAL A 69 4.63 3.96 -6.59
C VAL A 69 3.66 3.01 -7.30
N LEU A 70 4.08 2.39 -8.40
CA LEU A 70 3.24 1.49 -9.19
C LEU A 70 2.94 0.19 -8.45
N SER A 71 3.97 -0.49 -7.94
CA SER A 71 3.80 -1.71 -7.15
C SER A 71 2.95 -1.49 -5.89
N ASN A 72 3.10 -0.33 -5.23
CA ASN A 72 2.26 0.05 -4.09
C ASN A 72 0.82 0.31 -4.48
N LEU A 73 0.59 0.99 -5.62
CA LEU A 73 -0.75 1.31 -6.10
C LEU A 73 -1.51 0.03 -6.49
N VAL A 74 -0.84 -0.89 -7.19
CA VAL A 74 -1.38 -2.22 -7.51
C VAL A 74 -1.68 -3.01 -6.24
N PHE A 75 -0.75 -3.02 -5.27
CA PHE A 75 -0.99 -3.64 -3.97
C PHE A 75 -2.25 -3.10 -3.30
N ALA A 76 -2.44 -1.78 -3.30
CA ALA A 76 -3.57 -1.15 -2.64
C ALA A 76 -4.92 -1.39 -3.35
N GLU A 77 -4.90 -1.74 -4.64
CA GLU A 77 -6.11 -2.01 -5.43
C GLU A 77 -6.55 -3.48 -5.41
N GLU A 78 -5.61 -4.43 -5.45
CA GLU A 78 -5.91 -5.84 -5.80
C GLU A 78 -5.96 -6.81 -4.62
N ARG A 79 -5.32 -6.51 -3.48
CA ARG A 79 -4.87 -7.58 -2.56
C ARG A 79 -5.76 -7.91 -1.36
N THR A 80 -6.88 -7.22 -1.14
CA THR A 80 -7.79 -7.47 -0.01
C THR A 80 -9.25 -7.15 -0.37
N ARG A 81 -10.21 -7.79 0.32
CA ARG A 81 -11.66 -7.54 0.16
C ARG A 81 -12.02 -6.05 0.23
N ASP A 82 -11.35 -5.32 1.13
CA ASP A 82 -11.40 -3.86 1.22
C ASP A 82 -10.07 -3.27 0.74
N LYS A 83 -10.13 -2.30 -0.18
CA LYS A 83 -8.94 -1.67 -0.77
C LYS A 83 -8.14 -0.92 0.30
N CYS A 84 -6.81 -0.91 0.19
CA CYS A 84 -5.99 -0.16 1.14
C CYS A 84 -6.10 1.34 0.88
N HIS A 85 -7.08 2.01 1.49
CA HIS A 85 -7.47 3.37 1.13
C HIS A 85 -6.37 4.40 1.42
N LYS A 86 -5.69 4.29 2.57
CA LYS A 86 -4.63 5.22 2.98
C LYS A 86 -3.42 5.16 2.03
N LEU A 87 -2.90 3.95 1.76
CA LEU A 87 -1.76 3.75 0.86
C LEU A 87 -2.09 4.21 -0.56
N LYS A 88 -3.29 3.87 -1.03
CA LYS A 88 -3.78 4.29 -2.34
C LYS A 88 -3.86 5.81 -2.48
N SER A 89 -4.42 6.51 -1.49
CA SER A 89 -4.48 7.99 -1.50
C SER A 89 -3.08 8.57 -1.64
N ARG A 90 -2.12 8.09 -0.84
CA ARG A 90 -0.73 8.56 -0.87
C ARG A 90 -0.06 8.32 -2.23
N CYS A 91 -0.29 7.16 -2.86
CA CYS A 91 0.20 6.88 -4.22
C CYS A 91 -0.39 7.84 -5.25
N LEU A 92 -1.70 8.11 -5.18
CA LEU A 92 -2.37 9.04 -6.08
C LEU A 92 -1.90 10.48 -5.87
N GLU A 93 -1.70 10.91 -4.62
CA GLU A 93 -1.11 12.21 -4.28
C GLU A 93 0.31 12.36 -4.83
N PHE A 94 1.13 11.32 -4.74
CA PHE A 94 2.47 11.31 -5.35
C PHE A 94 2.42 11.46 -6.87
N LEU A 95 1.50 10.75 -7.54
CA LEU A 95 1.29 10.85 -9.00
C LEU A 95 0.64 12.18 -9.41
N ALA A 96 -0.08 12.86 -8.52
CA ALA A 96 -0.65 14.17 -8.81
C ALA A 96 0.42 15.26 -8.95
N VAL A 97 1.64 15.02 -8.45
CA VAL A 97 2.81 15.88 -8.67
C VAL A 97 3.31 15.69 -10.10
N GLY A 98 3.23 16.74 -10.91
CA GLY A 98 3.49 16.67 -12.35
C GLY A 98 4.88 16.15 -12.72
N GLN A 99 5.90 16.45 -11.90
CA GLN A 99 7.26 15.93 -12.14
C GLN A 99 7.33 14.41 -11.92
N ASN A 100 6.80 13.92 -10.81
CA ASN A 100 6.72 12.49 -10.51
C ASN A 100 5.95 11.74 -11.59
N PHE A 101 4.81 12.28 -12.04
CA PHE A 101 4.03 11.67 -13.11
C PHE A 101 4.78 11.61 -14.43
N LYS A 102 5.56 12.63 -14.79
CA LYS A 102 6.37 12.61 -16.02
C LYS A 102 7.38 11.47 -16.01
N GLU A 103 7.95 11.16 -14.85
CA GLU A 103 8.93 10.07 -14.72
C GLU A 103 8.26 8.69 -14.72
N VAL A 104 7.10 8.56 -14.05
CA VAL A 104 6.38 7.28 -13.95
C VAL A 104 5.59 6.97 -15.23
N GLY A 105 4.89 7.96 -15.78
CA GLY A 105 3.92 7.79 -16.87
C GLY A 105 4.52 7.42 -18.22
N VAL A 106 5.85 7.56 -18.38
CA VAL A 106 6.59 7.14 -19.57
C VAL A 106 7.11 5.70 -19.48
N THR A 107 6.98 5.06 -18.32
CA THR A 107 7.46 3.68 -18.12
C THR A 107 6.50 2.67 -18.77
N ASN A 108 7.06 1.59 -19.31
CA ASN A 108 6.26 0.48 -19.82
C ASN A 108 5.41 -0.15 -18.70
N GLU A 109 5.95 -0.23 -17.48
CA GLU A 109 5.24 -0.74 -16.31
C GLU A 109 3.94 0.03 -16.05
N TYR A 110 3.96 1.37 -16.14
CA TYR A 110 2.74 2.18 -16.02
C TYR A 110 1.73 1.83 -17.12
N VAL A 111 2.18 1.74 -18.38
CA VAL A 111 1.30 1.45 -19.52
C VAL A 111 0.62 0.09 -19.36
N GLU A 112 1.39 -0.93 -18.98
CA GLU A 112 0.89 -2.30 -18.76
C GLU A 112 -0.13 -2.34 -17.62
N ILE A 113 0.22 -1.79 -16.45
CA ILE A 113 -0.67 -1.76 -15.28
C ILE A 113 -1.98 -1.05 -15.59
N MET A 114 -1.93 0.10 -16.26
CA MET A 114 -3.13 0.90 -16.57
C MET A 114 -4.01 0.26 -17.63
N LYS A 115 -3.40 -0.50 -18.56
CA LYS A 115 -4.13 -1.29 -19.55
C LYS A 115 -4.89 -2.43 -18.87
N ASP A 116 -4.26 -3.12 -17.93
CA ASP A 116 -4.86 -4.24 -17.21
C ASP A 116 -5.86 -3.77 -16.13
N ASN A 117 -5.72 -2.52 -15.65
CA ASN A 117 -6.58 -1.94 -14.62
C ASN A 117 -7.21 -0.60 -15.06
N PRO A 118 -8.29 -0.62 -15.88
CA PRO A 118 -8.98 0.60 -16.34
C PRO A 118 -9.54 1.47 -15.19
N SER A 119 -9.92 0.84 -14.07
CA SER A 119 -10.38 1.54 -12.87
C SER A 119 -9.26 2.37 -12.24
N LEU A 120 -8.02 1.87 -12.20
CA LEU A 120 -6.85 2.61 -11.71
C LEU A 120 -6.52 3.76 -12.64
N LEU A 121 -6.57 3.54 -13.96
CA LEU A 121 -6.35 4.59 -14.95
C LEU A 121 -7.31 5.77 -14.76
N ALA A 122 -8.61 5.50 -14.60
CA ALA A 122 -9.61 6.54 -14.36
C ALA A 122 -9.30 7.35 -13.08
N GLN A 123 -8.81 6.69 -12.03
CA GLN A 123 -8.46 7.34 -10.76
C GLN A 123 -7.22 8.22 -10.89
N VAL A 124 -6.19 7.75 -11.59
CA VAL A 124 -4.99 8.56 -11.90
C VAL A 124 -5.38 9.78 -12.74
N GLN A 125 -6.21 9.60 -13.78
CA GLN A 125 -6.70 10.72 -14.60
C GLN A 125 -7.49 11.75 -13.78
N ASN A 126 -8.29 11.31 -12.81
CA ASN A 126 -9.05 12.20 -11.95
C ASN A 126 -8.17 13.05 -11.03
N CYS A 127 -6.95 12.63 -10.72
CA CYS A 127 -6.00 13.44 -9.94
C CYS A 127 -5.63 14.74 -10.65
N PHE A 128 -5.64 14.75 -11.99
CA PHE A 128 -5.34 15.94 -12.80
C PHE A 128 -6.55 16.84 -13.05
N LYS A 129 -7.77 16.35 -12.79
CA LYS A 129 -9.01 17.13 -12.93
C LYS A 129 -9.38 17.88 -11.66
N ARG A 130 -8.84 17.49 -10.50
CA ARG A 130 -9.13 18.13 -9.21
C ARG A 130 -8.31 19.42 -9.08
N PRO A 131 -8.92 20.57 -8.69
CA PRO A 131 -8.17 21.76 -8.31
C PRO A 131 -7.24 21.41 -7.15
N ARG A 132 -5.96 21.79 -7.23
CA ARG A 132 -5.06 21.70 -6.08
C ARG A 132 -5.52 22.74 -5.06
N LEU A 133 -6.12 22.28 -3.95
CA LEU A 133 -6.34 23.12 -2.78
C LEU A 133 -4.94 23.46 -2.22
N SER A 134 -4.49 24.70 -2.49
CA SER A 134 -3.30 25.30 -1.91
C SER A 134 -3.57 25.80 -0.51
#